data_AF-A0A9X1D962-F1
#
_entry.id   AF-A0A9X1D962-F1
#
_cell.length_a   1.000
_cell.length_b   1.000
_cell.length_c   1.000
_cell.angle_alpha   90.00
_cell.angle_beta   90.00
_cell.angle_gamma   90.00
#
_symmetry.space_group_name_H-M   'P 1'
#
loop_
_entity.id
_entity.type
_entity.pdbx_description
1 polymer ?
#
loop_
_entity_poly.entity_id
_entity_poly.type
_entity_poly.pdbx_seq_one_letter_code
_entity_poly.pdbx_strand_id
1 'polypeptide(L)' 'MKQVSLAINPARHWGQINIVKIANQVQNDNPHENVALEDILSVALDMAQATGNAIVLEKIEAPHLSQ' A
#
# COMPACT_ATOMS: atom_id res chain seq x y z
N MET A 1 -10.13 -11.40 -6.27
CA MET A 1 -10.86 -10.26 -5.68
C MET A 1 -10.88 -10.23 -4.15
N LYS A 2 -11.18 -11.32 -3.42
CA LYS A 2 -11.23 -11.29 -1.94
C LYS A 2 -9.89 -11.08 -1.22
N GLN A 3 -8.76 -11.47 -1.83
CA GLN A 3 -7.45 -11.44 -1.15
C GLN A 3 -6.79 -10.06 -1.14
N VAL A 4 -6.97 -9.27 -2.20
CA VAL A 4 -6.42 -7.91 -2.30
C VAL A 4 -7.04 -6.97 -1.26
N SER A 5 -8.33 -7.14 -0.95
CA SER A 5 -9.02 -6.34 0.06
C SER A 5 -8.50 -6.53 1.49
N LEU A 6 -7.89 -7.69 1.80
CA LEU A 6 -7.36 -8.00 3.13
C LEU A 6 -5.95 -7.42 3.35
N ALA A 7 -5.11 -7.38 2.32
CA ALA A 7 -3.76 -6.82 2.39
C ALA A 7 -3.74 -5.30 2.65
N ILE A 8 -4.86 -4.64 2.34
CA ILE A 8 -5.01 -3.18 2.39
C ILE A 8 -5.60 -2.68 3.72
N ASN A 9 -6.14 -3.58 4.53
CA ASN A 9 -6.76 -3.25 5.82
C ASN A 9 -5.83 -2.57 6.87
N PRO A 10 -4.48 -2.74 6.85
CA PRO A 10 -3.61 -1.97 7.74
C PRO A 10 -3.62 -0.45 7.47
N ALA A 11 -4.00 -0.01 6.28
CA ALA A 11 -4.01 1.41 5.90
C ALA A 11 -5.16 2.21 6.56
N ARG A 12 -6.18 1.53 7.10
CA ARG A 12 -7.30 2.19 7.79
C ARG A 12 -6.89 2.86 9.10
N HIS A 13 -5.81 2.42 9.73
CA HIS A 13 -5.37 2.93 11.03
C HIS A 13 -4.33 4.06 10.96
N TRP A 14 -3.84 4.41 9.77
CA TRP A 14 -2.59 5.19 9.63
C TRP A 14 -2.80 6.66 9.31
N GLY A 15 -4.04 7.13 9.12
CA GLY A 15 -4.35 8.51 8.71
C GLY A 15 -3.85 8.87 7.30
N GLN A 16 -3.01 8.04 6.69
CA GLN A 16 -2.42 8.21 5.36
C GLN A 16 -2.27 6.86 4.64
N ILE A 17 -2.39 6.88 3.31
CA ILE A 17 -2.23 5.73 2.42
C ILE A 17 -0.87 5.84 1.73
N ASN A 18 0.10 5.02 2.15
CA ASN A 18 1.44 5.02 1.55
C ASN A 18 1.52 4.04 0.37
N ILE A 19 1.61 4.57 -0.85
CA ILE A 19 1.63 3.79 -2.10
C ILE A 19 2.86 2.88 -2.18
N VAL A 20 4.04 3.39 -1.79
CA VAL A 20 5.31 2.66 -1.89
C VAL A 20 5.28 1.44 -0.95
N LYS A 21 4.74 1.62 0.26
CA LYS A 21 4.57 0.52 1.21
C LYS A 21 3.64 -0.56 0.67
N ILE A 22 2.49 -0.15 0.14
CA ILE A 22 1.50 -1.07 -0.42
C ILE A 22 2.10 -1.81 -1.61
N ALA A 23 2.80 -1.12 -2.51
CA ALA A 23 3.45 -1.74 -3.66
C ALA A 23 4.50 -2.79 -3.24
N ASN A 24 5.37 -2.46 -2.28
CA ASN A 24 6.35 -3.40 -1.75
C ASN A 24 5.67 -4.61 -1.10
N GLN A 25 4.61 -4.39 -0.34
CA GLN A 25 3.89 -5.47 0.32
C GLN A 25 3.20 -6.39 -0.70
N VAL A 26 2.52 -5.82 -1.69
CA VAL A 26 1.85 -6.58 -2.77
C VAL A 26 2.85 -7.42 -3.56
N GLN A 27 4.01 -6.88 -3.90
CA GLN A 27 5.06 -7.63 -4.60
C GLN A 27 5.63 -8.77 -3.74
N ASN A 28 5.86 -8.52 -2.45
CA ASN A 28 6.37 -9.55 -1.53
C ASN A 28 5.36 -10.67 -1.27
N ASP A 29 4.07 -10.31 -1.15
CA ASP A 29 3.00 -11.28 -0.91
C ASP A 29 2.66 -12.09 -2.16
N ASN A 30 2.99 -11.59 -3.36
CA ASN A 30 2.67 -12.22 -4.65
C ASN A 30 3.91 -12.28 -5.57
N PRO A 31 4.99 -13.01 -5.19
CA PRO A 31 6.27 -13.00 -5.91
C PRO A 31 6.22 -13.61 -7.32
N HIS A 32 5.13 -14.31 -7.65
CA HIS A 32 4.91 -14.92 -8.95
C HIS A 32 3.90 -14.15 -9.82
N GLU A 33 3.31 -13.08 -9.28
CA GLU A 33 2.34 -12.26 -10.00
C GLU A 33 2.99 -10.96 -10.45
N ASN A 34 2.80 -10.64 -11.73
CA ASN A 34 3.19 -9.34 -12.26
C ASN A 34 2.07 -8.33 -11.99
N VAL A 35 2.03 -7.79 -10.77
CA VAL A 35 1.06 -6.76 -10.40
C VAL A 35 1.55 -5.40 -10.88
N ALA A 36 0.77 -4.77 -11.76
CA ALA A 36 1.11 -3.47 -12.31
C ALA A 36 0.94 -2.37 -11.24
N LEU A 37 1.79 -1.34 -11.30
CA LEU A 37 1.74 -0.23 -10.35
C LEU A 37 0.43 0.56 -10.50
N GLU A 38 -0.10 0.65 -11.72
CA GLU A 38 -1.35 1.32 -12.05
C GLU A 38 -2.54 0.68 -11.36
N ASP A 39 -2.56 -0.65 -11.24
CA ASP A 39 -3.61 -1.38 -10.51
C ASP A 39 -3.57 -1.06 -9.01
N ILE A 40 -2.35 -1.02 -8.44
CA ILE A 40 -2.13 -0.68 -7.04
C ILE A 40 -2.58 0.76 -6.77
N LEU A 41 -2.27 1.68 -7.68
CA LEU A 41 -2.66 3.09 -7.58
C LEU A 41 -4.17 3.26 -7.66
N SER A 42 -4.84 2.56 -8.58
CA SER A 42 -6.30 2.60 -8.70
C SER A 42 -6.98 2.22 -7.39
N VAL A 43 -6.55 1.11 -6.78
CA VAL A 43 -7.14 0.65 -5.51
C VAL A 43 -6.84 1.61 -4.36
N ALA A 44 -5.65 2.20 -4.34
CA ALA A 44 -5.30 3.18 -3.32
C ALA A 44 -6.10 4.48 -3.47
N LEU A 45 -6.40 4.91 -4.69
CA LEU A 45 -7.28 6.05 -4.97
C LEU A 45 -8.71 5.81 -4.51
N ASP A 46 -9.28 4.64 -4.81
CA ASP A 46 -10.63 4.26 -4.36
C ASP A 46 -10.71 4.28 -2.82
N MET A 47 -9.68 3.77 -2.16
CA MET A 47 -9.60 3.78 -0.70
C MET A 47 -9.44 5.19 -0.14
N ALA A 48 -8.65 6.06 -0.76
CA ALA A 48 -8.50 7.45 -0.34
C ALA A 48 -9.83 8.20 -0.44
N GLN A 49 -10.56 8.01 -1.54
CA GLN A 49 -11.90 8.58 -1.73
C GLN A 49 -12.90 8.06 -0.70
N ALA A 50 -12.87 6.76 -0.40
CA ALA A 50 -13.79 6.15 0.56
C ALA A 50 -13.51 6.53 2.02
N THR A 51 -12.26 6.86 2.36
CA THR A 51 -11.82 7.12 3.75
C THR A 51 -11.54 8.58 4.05
N GLY A 52 -11.35 9.42 3.04
CA GLY A 52 -10.84 10.79 3.19
C GLY A 52 -9.36 10.85 3.57
N ASN A 53 -8.64 9.72 3.58
CA ASN A 53 -7.23 9.68 3.93
C ASN A 53 -6.36 10.21 2.78
N ALA A 54 -5.33 10.97 3.12
CA ALA A 54 -4.37 11.48 2.14
C ALA A 54 -3.51 10.34 1.57
N ILE A 55 -3.21 10.41 0.28
CA ILE A 55 -2.24 9.54 -0.37
C ILE A 55 -0.86 10.16 -0.24
N VAL A 56 0.11 9.36 0.21
CA VAL A 56 1.51 9.77 0.32
C VAL A 56 2.41 8.83 -0.50
N LEU A 57 3.41 9.43 -1.15
CA LEU A 57 4.45 8.75 -1.90
C LEU A 57 5.77 8.85 -1.13
N GLU A 58 5.81 8.22 0.04
CA GLU A 58 6.99 8.25 0.91
C GLU A 58 7.74 6.94 0.85
N LYS A 59 9.03 7.01 0.54
CA LYS A 59 9.95 5.88 0.73
C LYS A 59 10.11 5.68 2.23
N ILE A 60 9.82 4.47 2.72
CA ILE A 60 10.08 4.13 4.12
C ILE A 60 11.60 4.24 4.32
N GLU A 61 12.06 5.24 5.07
CA GLU A 61 13.40 5.18 5.64
C GLU A 61 13.43 3.95 6.54
N ALA A 62 14.32 3.01 6.22
CA ALA A 62 14.51 1.84 7.07
C ALA A 62 14.77 2.36 8.49
N PRO A 63 14.03 1.88 9.52
CA PRO A 63 14.30 2.29 10.89
C PRO A 63 15.77 1.99 11.14
N HIS A 64 16.50 3.02 11.58
CA HIS A 64 17.93 2.96 11.81
C HIS A 64 18.28 1.63 12.48
N LEU A 65 19.08 0.80 11.79
CA LEU A 65 19.83 -0.26 12.46
C LEU A 65 20.81 0.46 13.38
N SER A 66 20.35 0.82 14.57
CA SER A 66 21.20 1.25 15.66
C SER A 66 22.19 0.11 15.92
N GLN A 67 23.42 0.28 15.45
CA GLN A 67 24.56 -0.48 15.97
C GLN A 67 24.96 0.05 17.34
#